data_AF-A0A7J4S0V8-F1
#
_entry.id   AF-A0A7J4S0V8-F1
#
_cell.length_a   1.000
_cell.length_b   1.000
_cell.length_c   1.000
_cell.angle_alpha   90.00
_cell.angle_beta   90.00
_cell.angle_gamma   90.00
#
_symmetry.space_group_name_H-M   'P 1'
#
loop_
_entity.id
_entity.type
_entity.pdbx_description
1 polymer ?
#
loop_
_entity_poly.entity_id
_entity_poly.type
_entity_poly.pdbx_seq_one_letter_code
_entity_poly.pdbx_strand_id
1 'polypeptide(L)' 'MILNNVKEAYITDLIRKGKRADSRAPMEYRPIEVETNVFENCEGSAIAHLGDTKVLAGVKID' A
#
# COMPACT_ATOMS: atom_id res chain seq x y z
N MET A 1 -14.21 2.47 -7.89
CA MET A 1 -13.78 3.88 -7.81
C MET A 1 -14.17 4.55 -9.12
N ILE A 2 -14.91 5.65 -9.06
CA ILE A 2 -15.23 6.45 -10.26
C ILE A 2 -14.17 7.55 -10.33
N LEU A 3 -13.38 7.56 -11.40
CA LEU A 3 -12.40 8.61 -11.68
C LEU A 3 -13.06 9.64 -12.61
N ASN A 4 -12.90 10.93 -12.32
CA ASN A 4 -13.35 11.97 -13.24
C ASN A 4 -12.22 12.34 -14.22
N ASN A 5 -12.60 12.89 -15.38
CA ASN A 5 -11.66 13.20 -16.46
C ASN A 5 -10.55 14.18 -16.03
N VAL A 6 -10.85 15.07 -15.08
CA VAL A 6 -9.87 16.04 -14.53
C VAL A 6 -8.77 15.32 -13.76
N LYS A 7 -9.13 14.40 -12.85
CA LYS A 7 -8.15 13.61 -12.08
C LYS A 7 -7.34 12.69 -13.00
N GLU A 8 -7.99 12.10 -14.00
CA GLU A 8 -7.30 11.26 -14.98
C GLU A 8 -6.24 12.03 -15.77
N ALA A 9 -6.61 13.19 -16.31
CA ALA A 9 -5.68 14.05 -17.04
C ALA A 9 -4.50 14.50 -16.16
N TYR A 10 -4.77 14.86 -14.90
CA TYR A 10 -3.74 15.25 -13.94
C TYR A 10 -2.75 14.12 -13.64
N ILE A 11 -3.25 12.91 -13.35
CA ILE A 11 -2.39 11.74 -13.10
C ILE A 11 -1.56 11.42 -14.35
N THR A 12 -2.16 11.50 -15.53
CA THR A 12 -1.48 11.23 -16.80
C THR A 12 -0.35 12.23 -17.07
N ASP A 13 -0.56 13.52 -16.80
CA ASP A 13 0.46 14.56 -16.93
C ASP A 13 1.63 14.35 -15.95
N LEU A 14 1.34 13.95 -14.71
CA LEU A 14 2.37 13.61 -13.73
C LEU A 14 3.23 12.44 -14.18
N ILE A 15 2.61 11.37 -14.68
CA ILE A 15 3.32 10.18 -15.18
C ILE A 15 4.25 10.56 -16.34
N ARG A 16 3.79 11.41 -17.28
CA ARG A 16 4.63 11.92 -18.38
C ARG A 16 5.85 12.71 -17.89
N LYS A 17 5.73 13.35 -16.73
CA LYS A 17 6.82 14.09 -16.06
C LYS A 17 7.69 13.21 -15.16
N GLY A 18 7.44 11.90 -15.12
CA GLY A 18 8.15 10.96 -14.26
C GLY A 18 7.83 11.11 -12.77
N LYS A 19 6.74 11.80 -12.43
CA LYS A 19 6.31 12.08 -11.06
C LYS A 19 5.04 11.31 -10.71
N ARG A 20 4.86 11.02 -9.43
CA ARG A 20 3.63 10.41 -8.88
C ARG A 20 2.91 11.45 -8.03
N ALA A 21 1.63 11.24 -7.76
CA ALA A 21 0.80 12.16 -6.97
C ALA A 21 1.31 12.37 -5.53
N ASP A 22 2.08 11.41 -5.02
CA ASP A 22 2.70 11.40 -3.70
C ASP A 22 4.22 11.65 -3.74
N SER A 23 4.72 12.24 -4.83
CA SER A 23 6.13 12.62 -5.04
C SER A 23 7.16 11.48 -5.04
N ARG A 24 6.72 10.22 -5.00
CA ARG A 24 7.61 9.06 -5.11
C ARG A 24 8.18 8.86 -6.50
N ALA A 25 9.35 8.24 -6.59
CA ALA A 25 9.91 7.78 -7.85
C ALA A 25 9.09 6.59 -8.44
N PRO A 26 9.22 6.30 -9.75
CA PRO A 26 8.50 5.19 -10.39
C PRO A 26 8.73 3.83 -9.71
N MET A 27 9.96 3.57 -9.26
CA MET A 27 10.37 2.30 -8.62
C MET A 27 10.33 2.34 -7.09
N GLU A 28 9.97 3.47 -6.50
CA GLU A 28 9.91 3.63 -5.05
C GLU A 28 8.58 3.10 -4.52
N TYR A 29 8.65 2.17 -3.55
CA TYR A 29 7.48 1.67 -2.85
C TYR A 29 6.87 2.73 -1.94
N ARG A 30 5.61 2.53 -1.53
CA ARG A 30 5.04 3.31 -0.42
C ARG A 30 5.77 2.92 0.88
N PRO A 31 5.72 3.72 1.96
CA PRO A 31 6.23 3.31 3.26
C PRO A 31 5.70 1.91 3.64
N ILE A 32 6.61 1.02 4.02
CA ILE A 32 6.29 -0.35 4.44
C ILE A 32 6.60 -0.49 5.92
N GLU A 33 5.62 -0.91 6.70
CA GLU A 33 5.79 -1.27 8.10
C GLU A 33 5.17 -2.65 8.32
N VAL A 34 5.86 -3.52 9.06
CA VAL A 34 5.39 -4.88 9.34
C VAL A 34 5.56 -5.17 10.81
N GLU A 35 4.46 -5.53 11.46
CA GLU A 35 4.41 -5.96 12.85
C GLU A 35 4.02 -7.44 12.89
N THR A 36 4.86 -8.28 13.48
CA THR A 36 4.61 -9.72 13.64
C THR A 36 4.23 -10.05 15.08
N ASN A 37 3.63 -11.22 15.30
CA ASN A 37 3.19 -11.69 16.62
C ASN A 37 2.16 -10.75 17.28
N VAL A 38 1.23 -10.25 16.47
CA VAL A 38 0.20 -9.29 16.90
C VAL A 38 -0.94 -9.97 17.65
N PHE A 39 -1.21 -11.23 17.34
CA PHE A 39 -2.27 -12.02 17.98
C PHE A 39 -1.69 -13.25 18.66
N GLU A 40 -2.06 -13.44 19.93
CA GLU A 40 -1.64 -14.59 20.74
C GLU A 40 -2.40 -15.88 20.37
N ASN A 41 -3.57 -15.77 19.73
CA ASN A 41 -4.45 -16.89 19.41
C ASN A 41 -4.10 -17.63 18.10
N CYS A 42 -3.02 -17.26 17.42
CA CYS A 42 -2.58 -17.86 16.16
C CYS A 42 -1.10 -18.23 16.24
N GLU A 43 -0.69 -19.33 15.59
CA GLU A 43 0.70 -19.79 15.55
C GLU A 43 1.61 -18.80 14.81
N GLY A 44 1.04 -18.04 13.86
CA GLY A 44 1.71 -16.91 13.23
C GLY A 44 0.73 -15.80 12.92
N SER A 45 1.16 -14.54 13.11
CA SER A 45 0.38 -13.37 12.72
C SER A 45 1.26 -12.22 12.27
N ALA A 46 0.76 -11.43 11.32
CA ALA A 46 1.40 -10.21 10.86
C ALA A 46 0.35 -9.15 10.46
N ILE A 47 0.63 -7.90 10.81
CA ILE A 47 0.00 -6.72 10.24
C ILE A 47 1.02 -6.02 9.36
N ALA A 48 0.67 -5.81 8.09
CA ALA A 48 1.50 -5.10 7.13
C ALA A 48 0.80 -3.81 6.69
N HIS A 49 1.53 -2.70 6.73
CA HIS A 49 1.15 -1.41 6.20
C HIS A 49 1.95 -1.13 4.92
N LEU A 50 1.26 -0.74 3.85
CA LEU A 50 1.85 -0.24 2.60
C LEU A 50 1.22 1.12 2.29
N GLY A 51 1.78 2.17 2.89
CA GLY A 51 1.09 3.46 3.06
C GLY A 51 -0.23 3.26 3.78
N ASP A 52 -1.32 3.82 3.25
CA ASP A 52 -2.65 3.73 3.87
C ASP A 52 -3.30 2.33 3.78
N THR A 53 -2.70 1.41 3.01
CA THR A 53 -3.21 0.05 2.87
C THR A 53 -2.74 -0.79 4.06
N LYS A 54 -3.69 -1.25 4.89
CA LYS A 54 -3.44 -2.17 6.00
C LYS A 54 -3.93 -3.57 5.66
N VAL A 55 -3.08 -4.57 5.81
CA VAL A 55 -3.39 -6.00 5.60
C VAL A 55 -3.04 -6.78 6.86
N LEU A 56 -3.90 -7.72 7.23
CA LEU A 56 -3.70 -8.63 8.36
C LEU A 56 -3.66 -10.05 7.83
N ALA A 57 -2.63 -10.80 8.22
CA ALA A 57 -2.48 -12.21 7.92
C ALA A 57 -2.32 -13.01 9.21
N GLY A 58 -2.98 -14.16 9.28
CA GLY A 58 -2.86 -15.13 10.36
C GLY A 58 -2.66 -16.51 9.78
N VAL A 59 -1.77 -17.30 10.39
CA VAL A 59 -1.54 -18.70 10.05
C VAL A 59 -2.09 -19.53 11.19
N LYS A 60 -2.90 -20.53 10.85
CA LYS A 60 -3.40 -21.54 11.78
C LYS A 60 -3.13 -22.93 11.21
N ILE A 61 -2.59 -23.83 12.04
CA ILE A 61 -2.10 -25.16 11.62
C ILE A 61 -3.05 -26.30 12.03
N ASP A 62 -4.22 -25.98 12.60
CA ASP A 62 -5.28 -26.96 12.96
C ASP A 62 -5.57 -27.99 11.85
#